data_AF-A0A7W1J163-F1
#
_entry.id   AF-A0A7W1J163-F1
#
_cell.length_a   1.000
_cell.length_b   1.000
_cell.length_c   1.000
_cell.angle_alpha   90.00
_cell.angle_beta   90.00
_cell.angle_gamma   90.00
#
_symmetry.space_group_name_H-M   'P 1'
#
loop_
_entity.id
_entity.type
_entity.pdbx_description
1 polymer ?
#
loop_
_entity_poly.entity_id
_entity_poly.type
_entity_poly.pdbx_seq_one_letter_code
_entity_poly.pdbx_strand_id
1 'polypeptide(L)'
;MANDDWFRNKSWDSAIAAAFELKLKRARRKSQYLRIQGSYLATSHPTVALELLDRYFEQGDDFDHAQAHVDRAEAFLALGLLEEAFRSYEAALEREAVFPNLRTCAYLELPYQIALHGSSHRYSQAMELLASANSRLMFAADHFVFHATKAIILAAQGDIQGAKIAARLALEAAGLDHSGLRYHPTVGLVSERHAQALQLLRPWCDA
;
A
#
# COMPACT_ATOMS: atom_id res chain seq x y z
N MET A 1 -29.31 -15.13 -8.15
CA MET A 1 -28.35 -14.02 -8.30
C MET A 1 -27.02 -14.67 -8.62
N ALA A 2 -26.44 -14.38 -9.78
CA ALA A 2 -25.21 -15.01 -10.22
C ALA A 2 -24.08 -14.67 -9.23
N ASN A 3 -23.19 -15.63 -8.99
CA ASN A 3 -22.01 -15.45 -8.16
C ASN A 3 -21.05 -14.48 -8.89
N ASP A 4 -21.33 -13.18 -8.78
CA ASP A 4 -20.72 -12.10 -9.56
C ASP A 4 -19.27 -11.82 -9.17
N ASP A 5 -18.80 -12.30 -8.02
CA ASP A 5 -17.45 -12.04 -7.49
C ASP A 5 -16.42 -13.14 -7.82
N TRP A 6 -16.51 -13.74 -9.01
CA TRP A 6 -15.59 -14.82 -9.43
C TRP A 6 -14.12 -14.39 -9.61
N PHE A 7 -13.84 -13.09 -9.53
CA PHE A 7 -12.54 -12.45 -9.74
C PHE A 7 -12.03 -11.69 -8.49
N ARG A 8 -12.57 -12.01 -7.31
CA ARG A 8 -12.18 -11.43 -6.01
C ARG A 8 -11.87 -12.51 -4.98
N ASN A 9 -11.34 -13.64 -5.43
CA ASN A 9 -11.03 -14.76 -4.56
C ASN A 9 -9.84 -14.40 -3.66
N LYS A 10 -9.92 -14.71 -2.37
CA LYS A 10 -8.82 -14.53 -1.40
C LYS A 10 -7.98 -15.80 -1.21
N SER A 11 -8.53 -16.94 -1.59
CA SER A 11 -7.86 -18.23 -1.69
C SER A 11 -7.56 -18.56 -3.14
N TRP A 12 -6.54 -19.39 -3.38
CA TRP A 12 -6.19 -19.82 -4.72
C TRP A 12 -5.75 -21.28 -4.75
N ASP A 13 -6.61 -22.12 -5.30
CA ASP A 13 -6.32 -23.52 -5.60
C ASP A 13 -6.54 -23.82 -7.09
N SER A 14 -6.27 -25.06 -7.52
CA SER A 14 -6.41 -25.46 -8.91
C SER A 14 -7.85 -25.35 -9.45
N ALA A 15 -8.87 -25.54 -8.60
CA ALA A 15 -10.26 -25.44 -9.00
C ALA A 15 -10.67 -23.97 -9.19
N ILE A 16 -10.27 -23.08 -8.29
CA ILE A 16 -10.47 -21.63 -8.40
C ILE A 16 -9.75 -21.10 -9.64
N ALA A 17 -8.49 -21.48 -9.86
CA ALA A 17 -7.72 -21.08 -11.03
C ALA A 17 -8.40 -21.52 -12.33
N ALA A 18 -8.84 -22.78 -12.43
CA ALA A 18 -9.54 -23.29 -13.61
C ALA A 18 -10.86 -22.55 -13.88
N ALA A 19 -11.64 -22.26 -12.83
CA ALA A 19 -12.89 -21.51 -12.93
C ALA A 19 -12.66 -20.06 -13.35
N PHE A 20 -11.63 -19.42 -12.80
CA PHE A 20 -11.21 -18.06 -13.17
C PHE A 20 -10.83 -18.00 -14.65
N GLU A 21 -9.96 -18.91 -15.12
CA GLU A 21 -9.53 -18.93 -16.52
C GLU A 21 -10.67 -19.19 -17.50
N LEU A 22 -11.61 -20.09 -17.16
CA LEU A 22 -12.78 -20.36 -18.00
C LEU A 22 -13.62 -19.09 -18.22
N LYS A 23 -13.82 -18.30 -17.16
CA LYS A 23 -14.56 -17.04 -17.23
C LYS A 23 -13.76 -15.95 -17.91
N LEU A 24 -12.47 -15.83 -17.59
CA LEU A 24 -11.57 -14.84 -18.19
C LEU A 24 -11.49 -14.97 -19.71
N LYS A 25 -11.45 -16.20 -20.26
CA LYS A 25 -11.47 -16.44 -21.71
C LYS A 25 -12.65 -15.78 -22.41
N ARG A 26 -13.82 -15.76 -21.76
CA ARG A 26 -15.08 -15.19 -22.29
C ARG A 26 -15.23 -13.70 -21.95
N ALA A 27 -14.42 -13.18 -21.05
CA ALA A 27 -14.49 -11.80 -20.61
C ALA A 27 -14.04 -10.82 -21.72
N ARG A 28 -14.79 -9.73 -21.86
CA ARG A 28 -14.44 -8.61 -22.74
C ARG A 28 -13.29 -7.76 -22.15
N ARG A 29 -13.34 -7.48 -20.85
CA ARG A 29 -12.33 -6.67 -20.12
C ARG A 29 -11.40 -7.55 -19.28
N LYS A 30 -10.55 -8.33 -19.95
CA LYS A 30 -9.66 -9.29 -19.29
C LYS A 30 -8.68 -8.63 -18.33
N SER A 31 -8.07 -7.53 -18.77
CA SER A 31 -7.17 -6.67 -17.99
C SER A 31 -7.76 -6.30 -16.63
N GLN A 32 -9.02 -5.86 -16.60
CA GLN A 32 -9.71 -5.48 -15.37
C GLN A 32 -9.84 -6.66 -14.39
N TYR A 33 -10.18 -7.85 -14.87
CA TYR A 33 -10.32 -9.02 -14.00
C TYR A 33 -8.98 -9.59 -13.52
N LEU A 34 -7.93 -9.48 -14.34
CA LEU A 34 -6.56 -9.81 -13.94
C LEU A 34 -6.07 -8.90 -12.82
N ARG A 35 -6.18 -7.58 -12.99
CA ARG A 35 -5.85 -6.60 -11.95
C ARG A 35 -6.69 -6.87 -10.71
N ILE A 36 -8.03 -6.83 -10.89
CA ILE A 36 -9.06 -7.58 -10.15
C ILE A 36 -8.53 -8.51 -9.05
N GLN A 37 -8.30 -9.72 -9.54
CA GLN A 37 -7.92 -10.89 -8.80
C GLN A 37 -6.50 -10.78 -8.23
N GLY A 38 -5.58 -10.12 -8.95
CA GLY A 38 -4.21 -9.86 -8.51
C GLY A 38 -4.15 -9.17 -7.14
N SER A 39 -4.85 -8.05 -6.95
CA SER A 39 -4.83 -7.36 -5.65
C SER A 39 -5.42 -8.18 -4.50
N TYR A 40 -6.43 -9.01 -4.76
CA TYR A 40 -7.04 -9.85 -3.71
C TYR A 40 -6.09 -10.97 -3.24
N LEU A 41 -5.09 -11.30 -4.06
CA LEU A 41 -4.10 -12.34 -3.78
C LEU A 41 -2.74 -11.78 -3.38
N ALA A 42 -2.49 -10.48 -3.51
CA ALA A 42 -1.17 -9.88 -3.32
C ALA A 42 -0.50 -10.32 -2.02
N THR A 43 -1.22 -10.33 -0.90
CA THR A 43 -0.66 -10.78 0.39
C THR A 43 -0.72 -12.30 0.59
N SER A 44 -1.79 -12.98 0.16
CA SER A 44 -2.04 -14.39 0.53
C SER A 44 -1.41 -15.40 -0.45
N HIS A 45 -1.32 -15.04 -1.73
CA HIS A 45 -0.75 -15.85 -2.81
C HIS A 45 0.10 -14.96 -3.73
N PRO A 46 1.17 -14.33 -3.20
CA PRO A 46 1.90 -13.26 -3.89
C PRO A 46 2.47 -13.66 -5.25
N THR A 47 2.99 -14.89 -5.38
CA THR A 47 3.50 -15.37 -6.68
C THR A 47 2.41 -15.41 -7.75
N VAL A 48 1.22 -15.89 -7.39
CA VAL A 48 0.06 -15.91 -8.30
C VAL A 48 -0.39 -14.48 -8.62
N ALA A 49 -0.41 -13.59 -7.63
CA ALA A 49 -0.74 -12.19 -7.85
C ALA A 49 0.19 -11.54 -8.88
N LEU A 50 1.51 -11.78 -8.76
CA LEU A 50 2.50 -11.29 -9.72
C LEU A 50 2.27 -11.86 -11.12
N GLU A 51 2.01 -13.16 -11.26
CA GLU A 51 1.70 -13.78 -12.57
C GLU A 51 0.45 -13.17 -13.23
N LEU A 52 -0.60 -12.89 -12.45
CA LEU A 52 -1.82 -12.24 -12.95
C LEU A 52 -1.56 -10.78 -13.34
N LEU A 53 -0.74 -10.06 -12.57
CA LEU A 53 -0.39 -8.67 -12.84
C LEU A 53 0.54 -8.55 -14.04
N ASP A 54 1.50 -9.45 -14.23
CA ASP A 54 2.35 -9.49 -15.43
C ASP A 54 1.48 -9.69 -16.69
N ARG A 55 0.53 -10.63 -16.66
CA ARG A 55 -0.46 -10.81 -17.73
C ARG A 55 -1.33 -9.57 -17.95
N TYR A 56 -1.62 -8.80 -16.90
CA TYR A 56 -2.35 -7.53 -17.02
C TYR A 56 -1.52 -6.50 -17.80
N PHE A 57 -0.24 -6.31 -17.44
CA PHE A 57 0.65 -5.39 -18.16
C PHE A 57 0.87 -5.80 -19.62
N GLU A 58 0.91 -7.10 -19.91
CA GLU A 58 0.99 -7.63 -21.29
C GLU A 58 -0.24 -7.29 -22.16
N GLN A 59 -1.42 -7.03 -21.57
CA GLN A 59 -2.59 -6.62 -22.36
C GLN A 59 -2.45 -5.22 -22.95
N GLY A 60 -1.53 -4.39 -22.44
CA GLY A 60 -1.34 -3.00 -22.86
C GLY A 60 -2.49 -2.05 -22.52
N ASP A 61 -3.40 -2.46 -21.64
CA ASP A 61 -4.51 -1.63 -21.16
C ASP A 61 -4.10 -0.80 -19.95
N ASP A 62 -4.25 0.52 -20.04
CA ASP A 62 -3.66 1.48 -19.11
C ASP A 62 -4.64 2.00 -18.05
N PHE A 63 -5.82 1.37 -17.92
CA PHE A 63 -6.91 1.85 -17.07
C PHE A 63 -6.55 2.02 -15.58
N ASP A 64 -5.64 1.21 -15.04
CA ASP A 64 -5.29 1.20 -13.61
C ASP A 64 -3.83 0.80 -13.35
N HIS A 65 -2.93 1.20 -14.27
CA HIS A 65 -1.50 0.85 -14.19
C HIS A 65 -0.85 1.28 -12.87
N ALA A 66 -1.18 2.48 -12.36
CA ALA A 66 -0.60 2.96 -11.11
C ALA A 66 -0.97 2.05 -9.95
N GLN A 67 -2.24 1.66 -9.82
CA GLN A 67 -2.68 0.74 -8.78
C GLN A 67 -2.11 -0.67 -8.98
N ALA A 68 -2.00 -1.16 -10.22
CA ALA A 68 -1.38 -2.45 -10.48
C ALA A 68 0.09 -2.52 -10.03
N HIS A 69 0.82 -1.41 -10.14
CA HIS A 69 2.17 -1.29 -9.58
C HIS A 69 2.18 -1.31 -8.05
N VAL A 70 1.20 -0.67 -7.39
CA VAL A 70 1.01 -0.79 -5.94
C VAL A 70 0.72 -2.24 -5.53
N ASP A 71 -0.17 -2.92 -6.25
CA ASP A 71 -0.50 -4.33 -5.99
C ASP A 71 0.72 -5.26 -6.17
N ARG A 72 1.59 -4.98 -7.16
CA ARG A 72 2.89 -5.68 -7.30
C ARG A 72 3.79 -5.42 -6.10
N ALA A 73 3.85 -4.18 -5.63
CA ALA A 73 4.67 -3.84 -4.47
C ALA A 73 4.21 -4.62 -3.23
N GLU A 74 2.91 -4.69 -2.98
CA GLU A 74 2.34 -5.49 -1.89
C GLU A 74 2.70 -6.98 -2.01
N ALA A 75 2.64 -7.55 -3.22
CA ALA A 75 3.03 -8.93 -3.46
C ALA A 75 4.54 -9.17 -3.23
N PHE A 76 5.39 -8.24 -3.64
CA PHE A 76 6.83 -8.31 -3.38
C PHE A 76 7.16 -8.17 -1.89
N LEU A 77 6.48 -7.29 -1.16
CA LEU A 77 6.61 -7.19 0.30
C LEU A 77 6.24 -8.50 0.98
N ALA A 78 5.15 -9.16 0.56
CA ALA A 78 4.74 -10.45 1.11
C ALA A 78 5.76 -11.58 0.83
N LEU A 79 6.59 -11.44 -0.21
CA LEU A 79 7.72 -12.33 -0.52
C LEU A 79 9.04 -11.92 0.17
N GLY A 80 9.09 -10.78 0.86
CA GLY A 80 10.31 -10.23 1.44
C GLY A 80 11.27 -9.60 0.40
N LEU A 81 10.79 -9.34 -0.82
CA LEU A 81 11.57 -8.78 -1.93
C LEU A 81 11.49 -7.24 -1.92
N LEU A 82 12.21 -6.62 -0.99
CA LEU A 82 12.06 -5.20 -0.66
C LEU A 82 12.41 -4.25 -1.81
N GLU A 83 13.51 -4.48 -2.53
CA GLU A 83 13.94 -3.59 -3.61
C GLU A 83 13.02 -3.69 -4.84
N GLU A 84 12.43 -4.86 -5.11
CA GLU A 84 11.37 -5.06 -6.09
C GLU A 84 10.09 -4.31 -5.69
N ALA A 85 9.74 -4.34 -4.39
CA ALA A 85 8.60 -3.59 -3.87
C ALA A 85 8.80 -2.08 -4.03
N PHE A 86 9.97 -1.56 -3.64
CA PHE A 86 10.28 -0.13 -3.78
C PHE A 86 10.23 0.33 -5.23
N ARG A 87 10.86 -0.43 -6.15
CA ARG A 87 10.79 -0.15 -7.59
C ARG A 87 9.36 -0.17 -8.12
N SER A 88 8.51 -1.04 -7.58
CA SER A 88 7.10 -1.11 -7.97
C SER A 88 6.33 0.12 -7.50
N TYR A 89 6.55 0.61 -6.27
CA TYR A 89 5.95 1.88 -5.84
C TYR A 89 6.50 3.08 -6.63
N GLU A 90 7.79 3.11 -6.95
CA GLU A 90 8.40 4.15 -7.79
C GLU A 90 7.72 4.19 -9.17
N ALA A 91 7.51 3.02 -9.80
CA ALA A 91 6.78 2.92 -11.07
C ALA A 91 5.31 3.39 -10.95
N ALA A 92 4.65 3.15 -9.82
CA ALA A 92 3.31 3.70 -9.57
C ALA A 92 3.34 5.24 -9.56
N LEU A 93 4.31 5.85 -8.86
CA LEU A 93 4.47 7.30 -8.78
C LEU A 93 4.83 7.93 -10.14
N GLU A 94 5.70 7.27 -10.92
CA GLU A 94 6.00 7.68 -12.29
C GLU A 94 4.74 7.66 -13.15
N ARG A 95 3.90 6.63 -13.03
CA ARG A 95 2.62 6.56 -13.75
C ARG A 95 1.66 7.66 -13.31
N GLU A 96 1.57 7.97 -12.01
CA GLU A 96 0.76 9.09 -11.50
C GLU A 96 1.22 10.44 -12.09
N ALA A 97 2.53 10.64 -12.25
CA ALA A 97 3.06 11.87 -12.84
C ALA A 97 2.63 12.04 -14.31
N VAL A 98 2.55 10.94 -15.07
CA VAL A 98 2.07 10.96 -16.47
C VAL A 98 0.54 11.08 -16.54
N PHE A 99 -0.20 10.47 -15.60
CA PHE A 99 -1.66 10.44 -15.56
C PHE A 99 -2.20 10.93 -14.20
N PRO A 100 -2.14 12.25 -13.92
CA PRO A 100 -2.35 12.80 -12.58
C PRO A 100 -3.78 12.71 -12.02
N ASN A 101 -4.74 12.29 -12.85
CA ASN A 101 -6.14 12.09 -12.47
C ASN A 101 -6.37 10.77 -11.71
N LEU A 102 -5.45 9.81 -11.83
CA LEU A 102 -5.49 8.56 -11.09
C LEU A 102 -4.33 8.56 -10.10
N ARG A 103 -4.65 8.63 -8.82
CA ARG A 103 -3.68 8.72 -7.73
C ARG A 103 -3.89 7.57 -6.76
N THR A 104 -2.79 6.96 -6.33
CA THR A 104 -2.75 5.83 -5.40
C THR A 104 -2.22 6.26 -4.04
N CYS A 105 -2.03 5.29 -3.13
CA CYS A 105 -1.36 5.47 -1.86
C CYS A 105 0.17 5.36 -1.92
N ALA A 106 0.78 5.12 -3.10
CA ALA A 106 2.23 4.90 -3.25
C ALA A 106 3.09 6.02 -2.61
N TYR A 107 2.58 7.26 -2.63
CA TYR A 107 3.25 8.43 -2.04
C TYR A 107 3.40 8.37 -0.50
N LEU A 108 2.59 7.56 0.18
CA LEU A 108 2.70 7.27 1.61
C LEU A 108 3.30 5.88 1.87
N GLU A 109 2.92 4.89 1.07
CA GLU A 109 3.38 3.52 1.29
C GLU A 109 4.89 3.38 1.03
N LEU A 110 5.44 3.93 -0.05
CA LEU A 110 6.88 3.86 -0.31
C LEU A 110 7.74 4.41 0.84
N PRO A 111 7.56 5.67 1.29
CA PRO A 111 8.37 6.19 2.39
C PRO A 111 8.15 5.40 3.69
N TYR A 112 6.93 4.92 3.93
CA TYR A 112 6.60 4.11 5.11
C TYR A 112 7.35 2.78 5.12
N GLN A 113 7.36 2.06 3.99
CA GLN A 113 8.09 0.79 3.87
C GLN A 113 9.61 1.01 3.95
N ILE A 114 10.14 2.09 3.36
CA ILE A 114 11.56 2.47 3.51
C ILE A 114 11.93 2.63 4.99
N ALA A 115 11.09 3.33 5.77
CA ALA A 115 11.32 3.55 7.19
C ALA A 115 11.21 2.25 8.01
N LEU A 116 10.15 1.46 7.79
CA LEU A 116 9.92 0.21 8.53
C LEU A 116 11.04 -0.82 8.33
N HIS A 117 11.62 -0.86 7.13
CA HIS A 117 12.68 -1.82 6.80
C HIS A 117 14.10 -1.26 6.98
N GLY A 118 14.25 -0.04 7.50
CA GLY A 118 15.55 0.51 7.87
C GLY A 118 16.46 0.84 6.69
N SER A 119 15.90 1.10 5.50
CA SER A 119 16.66 1.43 4.28
C SER A 119 17.21 2.86 4.33
N SER A 120 18.16 3.10 5.22
CA SER A 120 18.67 4.43 5.58
C SER A 120 19.24 5.22 4.40
N HIS A 121 19.81 4.53 3.41
CA HIS A 121 20.30 5.14 2.17
C HIS A 121 19.18 5.82 1.34
N ARG A 122 17.90 5.49 1.60
CA ARG A 122 16.71 6.07 0.94
C ARG A 122 15.93 7.05 1.82
N TYR A 123 16.41 7.38 3.02
CA TYR A 123 15.65 8.26 3.93
C TYR A 123 15.46 9.68 3.39
N SER A 124 16.40 10.21 2.61
CA SER A 124 16.21 11.49 1.93
C SER A 124 15.03 11.45 0.96
N GLN A 125 15.01 10.45 0.07
CA GLN A 125 13.91 10.19 -0.87
C GLN A 125 12.57 10.06 -0.12
N ALA A 126 12.54 9.30 0.97
CA ALA A 126 11.33 9.12 1.76
C ALA A 126 10.82 10.45 2.35
N MET A 127 11.70 11.27 2.91
CA MET A 127 11.35 12.58 3.48
C MET A 127 10.87 13.58 2.42
N GLU A 128 11.45 13.56 1.22
CA GLU A 128 11.01 14.38 0.08
C GLU A 128 9.59 14.01 -0.37
N LEU A 129 9.30 12.72 -0.50
CA LEU A 129 7.96 12.23 -0.82
C LEU A 129 6.94 12.69 0.23
N LEU A 130 7.25 12.54 1.52
CA LEU A 130 6.39 13.02 2.59
C LEU A 130 6.19 14.54 2.55
N ALA A 131 7.21 15.34 2.25
CA ALA A 131 7.05 16.79 2.15
C ALA A 131 5.98 17.18 1.12
N SER A 132 5.87 16.43 0.01
CA SER A 132 4.85 16.62 -1.03
C SER A 132 3.47 16.02 -0.68
N ALA A 133 3.40 15.13 0.31
CA ALA A 133 2.23 14.33 0.66
C ALA A 133 1.21 15.06 1.56
N ASN A 134 1.62 16.10 2.28
CA ASN A 134 0.85 16.67 3.40
C ASN A 134 -0.55 17.16 3.00
N SER A 135 -0.73 17.69 1.79
CA SER A 135 -2.03 18.15 1.29
C SER A 135 -2.98 17.03 0.86
N ARG A 136 -2.49 15.77 0.80
CA ARG A 136 -3.24 14.59 0.36
C ARG A 136 -3.73 13.72 1.53
N LEU A 137 -3.35 14.03 2.77
CA LEU A 137 -3.78 13.26 3.95
C LEU A 137 -5.28 13.44 4.17
N MET A 138 -6.04 12.35 4.21
CA MET A 138 -7.50 12.40 4.35
C MET A 138 -7.98 11.68 5.60
N PHE A 139 -7.42 10.51 5.90
CA PHE A 139 -7.89 9.65 6.98
C PHE A 139 -6.89 9.55 8.13
N ALA A 140 -7.36 9.07 9.28
CA ALA A 140 -6.52 8.82 10.45
C ALA A 140 -5.32 7.92 10.14
N ALA A 141 -5.51 6.88 9.31
CA ALA A 141 -4.43 6.01 8.85
C ALA A 141 -3.39 6.76 8.02
N ASP A 142 -3.78 7.73 7.19
CA ASP A 142 -2.82 8.51 6.39
C ASP A 142 -1.94 9.37 7.30
N HIS A 143 -2.57 10.05 8.28
CA HIS A 143 -1.86 10.82 9.29
C HIS A 143 -0.94 9.95 10.12
N PHE A 144 -1.41 8.77 10.55
CA PHE A 144 -0.60 7.81 11.26
C PHE A 144 0.62 7.40 10.44
N VAL A 145 0.44 6.93 9.21
CA VAL A 145 1.52 6.47 8.33
C VAL A 145 2.53 7.59 8.10
N PHE A 146 2.05 8.79 7.76
CA PHE A 146 2.89 9.96 7.56
C PHE A 146 3.76 10.27 8.78
N HIS A 147 3.15 10.39 9.96
CA HIS A 147 3.87 10.79 11.18
C HIS A 147 4.74 9.66 11.73
N ALA A 148 4.30 8.40 11.62
CA ALA A 148 5.08 7.22 12.00
C ALA A 148 6.36 7.14 11.17
N THR A 149 6.25 7.34 9.86
CA THR A 149 7.40 7.35 8.95
C THR A 149 8.42 8.42 9.35
N LYS A 150 7.96 9.66 9.60
CA LYS A 150 8.85 10.74 10.06
C LYS A 150 9.52 10.39 11.39
N ALA A 151 8.76 9.86 12.35
CA ALA A 151 9.29 9.52 13.66
C ALA A 151 10.43 8.49 13.58
N ILE A 152 10.23 7.42 12.80
CA ILE A 152 11.22 6.35 12.60
C ILE A 152 12.49 6.89 11.93
N ILE A 153 12.34 7.69 10.86
CA ILE A 153 13.49 8.26 10.14
C ILE A 153 14.27 9.24 11.03
N LEU A 154 13.58 10.17 11.70
CA LEU A 154 14.21 11.17 12.58
C LEU A 154 14.95 10.50 13.74
N ALA A 155 14.34 9.47 14.34
CA ALA A 155 14.98 8.68 15.39
C ALA A 155 16.28 8.03 14.89
N ALA A 156 16.25 7.41 13.70
CA ALA A 156 17.42 6.78 13.11
C ALA A 156 18.51 7.79 12.70
N GLN A 157 18.14 9.04 12.45
CA GLN A 157 19.06 10.14 12.18
C GLN A 157 19.56 10.85 13.44
N GLY A 158 19.09 10.46 14.63
CA GLY A 158 19.48 11.05 15.92
C GLY A 158 18.72 12.32 16.30
N ASP A 159 17.71 12.75 15.53
CA ASP A 159 16.81 13.84 15.91
C ASP A 159 15.72 13.32 16.86
N ILE A 160 16.10 13.18 18.12
CA ILE A 160 15.24 12.63 19.17
C ILE A 160 14.01 13.51 19.42
N GLN A 161 14.15 14.84 19.40
CA GLN A 161 13.04 15.75 19.67
C GLN A 161 12.03 15.72 18.53
N GLY A 162 12.49 15.79 17.28
CA GLY A 162 11.64 15.64 16.11
C GLY A 162 10.95 14.27 16.09
N ALA A 163 11.66 13.20 16.43
CA ALA A 163 11.10 11.85 16.52
C ALA A 163 9.97 11.75 17.55
N LYS A 164 10.15 12.29 18.76
CA LYS A 164 9.11 12.30 19.81
C LYS A 164 7.85 13.06 19.37
N ILE A 165 8.03 14.24 18.78
CA ILE A 165 6.90 15.05 18.28
C ILE A 165 6.12 14.28 17.20
N ALA A 166 6.82 13.70 16.23
CA ALA A 166 6.19 12.92 15.18
C ALA A 166 5.51 11.65 15.72
N ALA A 167 6.15 10.93 16.65
CA ALA A 167 5.59 9.73 17.26
C ALA A 167 4.28 10.02 18.00
N ARG A 168 4.23 11.14 18.74
CA ARG A 168 3.01 11.59 19.42
C ARG A 168 1.87 11.85 18.43
N LEU A 169 2.12 12.59 17.36
CA LEU A 169 1.11 12.87 16.33
C LEU A 169 0.61 11.59 15.64
N ALA A 170 1.50 10.63 15.39
CA ALA A 170 1.10 9.33 14.86
C ALA A 170 0.17 8.60 15.84
N LEU A 171 0.52 8.54 17.13
CA LEU A 171 -0.27 7.84 18.13
C LEU A 171 -1.61 8.53 18.44
N GLU A 172 -1.66 9.87 18.37
CA GLU A 172 -2.93 10.62 18.43
C GLU A 172 -3.86 10.20 17.27
N ALA A 173 -3.33 10.06 16.04
CA ALA A 173 -4.11 9.55 14.92
C ALA A 173 -4.51 8.06 15.08
N ALA A 174 -3.64 7.23 15.67
CA ALA A 174 -3.96 5.83 15.98
C ALA A 174 -5.05 5.66 17.05
N GLY A 175 -5.20 6.64 17.95
CA GLY A 175 -6.22 6.63 18.99
C GLY A 175 -7.63 6.96 18.50
N LEU A 176 -7.80 7.35 17.23
CA LEU A 176 -9.11 7.63 16.66
C LEU A 176 -9.86 6.33 16.36
N ASP A 177 -11.07 6.21 16.90
CA ASP A 177 -11.98 5.07 16.71
C ASP A 177 -13.12 5.38 15.71
N HIS A 178 -13.12 6.59 15.14
CA HIS A 178 -14.14 7.06 14.21
C HIS A 178 -13.56 7.95 13.10
N SER A 179 -13.96 7.69 11.85
CA SER A 179 -13.44 8.34 10.63
C SER A 179 -14.02 9.74 10.35
N GLY A 180 -15.13 10.07 11.00
CA GLY A 180 -15.93 11.27 10.73
C GLY A 180 -17.02 11.06 9.68
N LEU A 181 -17.03 9.92 8.97
CA LEU A 181 -18.05 9.60 7.97
C LEU A 181 -19.25 8.90 8.60
N ARG A 182 -20.44 9.51 8.49
CA ARG A 182 -21.69 9.02 9.09
C ARG A 182 -22.02 7.56 8.74
N TYR A 183 -21.84 7.16 7.48
CA TYR A 183 -22.21 5.82 6.98
C TYR A 183 -21.03 4.85 6.92
N HIS A 184 -19.82 5.33 7.18
CA HIS A 184 -18.59 4.55 7.09
C HIS A 184 -17.64 4.90 8.25
N PRO A 185 -18.09 4.73 9.51
CA PRO A 185 -17.38 5.24 10.69
C PRO A 185 -16.00 4.62 10.89
N THR A 186 -15.73 3.46 10.28
CA THR A 186 -14.48 2.71 10.45
C THR A 186 -13.50 2.84 9.29
N VAL A 187 -13.88 3.52 8.19
CA VAL A 187 -13.02 3.64 7.01
C VAL A 187 -11.82 4.53 7.30
N GLY A 188 -10.62 4.08 6.89
CA GLY A 188 -9.40 4.87 7.02
C GLY A 188 -8.87 4.97 8.46
N LEU A 189 -9.32 4.11 9.37
CA LEU A 189 -8.73 3.99 10.70
C LEU A 189 -7.44 3.17 10.70
N VAL A 190 -6.61 3.39 11.72
CA VAL A 190 -5.43 2.57 11.97
C VAL A 190 -5.87 1.16 12.37
N SER A 191 -5.30 0.13 11.74
CA SER A 191 -5.58 -1.28 11.99
C SER A 191 -4.30 -2.10 12.21
N GLU A 192 -4.47 -3.42 12.38
CA GLU A 192 -3.38 -4.41 12.58
C GLU A 192 -2.26 -4.36 11.53
N ARG A 193 -2.55 -3.87 10.31
CA ARG A 193 -1.52 -3.67 9.29
C ARG A 193 -0.41 -2.69 9.72
N HIS A 194 -0.66 -1.89 10.75
CA HIS A 194 0.30 -0.93 11.30
C HIS A 194 0.92 -1.36 12.64
N ALA A 195 0.70 -2.60 13.07
CA ALA A 195 1.17 -3.09 14.37
C ALA A 195 2.69 -2.93 14.54
N GLN A 196 3.48 -3.16 13.48
CA GLN A 196 4.93 -2.98 13.50
C GLN A 196 5.33 -1.54 13.80
N ALA A 197 4.75 -0.56 13.09
CA ALA A 197 5.01 0.85 13.36
C ALA A 197 4.60 1.22 14.79
N LEU A 198 3.42 0.78 15.24
CA LEU A 198 2.96 1.03 16.61
C LEU A 198 3.97 0.52 17.66
N GLN A 199 4.56 -0.66 17.45
CA GLN A 199 5.61 -1.19 18.33
C GLN A 199 6.88 -0.32 18.32
N LEU A 200 7.31 0.14 17.15
CA LEU A 200 8.49 1.01 17.00
C LEU A 200 8.28 2.40 17.63
N LEU A 201 7.04 2.88 17.70
CA LEU A 201 6.72 4.21 18.23
C LEU A 201 6.61 4.25 19.76
N ARG A 202 6.20 3.17 20.42
CA ARG A 202 5.96 3.12 21.88
C ARG A 202 7.10 3.70 22.74
N PRO A 203 8.39 3.38 22.50
CA PRO A 203 9.48 3.89 23.33
C PRO A 203 9.62 5.42 23.34
N TRP A 204 9.08 6.10 22.32
CA TRP A 204 9.22 7.56 22.17
C TRP A 204 8.19 8.36 22.98
N CYS A 205 7.22 7.70 23.61
CA CYS A 205 6.20 8.34 24.44
C CYS A 205 6.42 8.18 25.94
N ASP A 206 7.17 7.17 26.36
CA ASP A 206 7.40 6.83 27.77
C ASP A 206 8.70 7.46 28.35
N ALA A 207 9.37 8.34 27.59
CA ALA A 207 10.64 8.98 27.94
C ALA A 207 10.56 10.52 27.87
#